data_AF-W3XPB1-F1
#
_entry.id   AF-W3XPB1-F1
#
_cell.length_a   1.000
_cell.length_b   1.000
_cell.length_c   1.000
_cell.angle_alpha   90.00
_cell.angle_beta   90.00
_cell.angle_gamma   90.00
#
_symmetry.space_group_name_H-M   'P 1'
#
loop_
_entity.id
_entity.type
_entity.pdbx_description
1 polymer ?
#
loop_
_entity_poly.entity_id
_entity_poly.type
_entity_poly.pdbx_seq_one_letter_code
_entity_poly.pdbx_strand_id
1 'polypeptide(L)'
;MASARKRARPEGDKEVEADCTFTIEYPNPGSKDNKAKKRRRTDSASPAPAPKVPFQPSPFAPHGRFLKDPSNNMDRHYRVSPAKEWTDMTRYNSFVLNGVKYFAEGFIFVANRSTIDQPRNPGQIVKNMDKSQEEWVARILEIRAKDEHHVYARVYWMYWPDELPERSRYNGKHVKGRQPYHGLHELIASNHMDIINVVSVTAPATVQQWDEGNEDEVQPALYWRQALDVRTMELSSLVERCICKQPENPDKLLINCSNKKCGVWLHADCLAHKTLLDTWQRLGPDKPHIGSAAAIKQETGADEPKRLLSPDEIGAASTAQASIDVKMEKENPTNDLPSSSTIRSKQKSDIITIPTASKKHRGRSKNLTNSETGEPFGFTAVVFEDQESAPVIEITDLRNIVGGESSWKESLKCLACGEDIQ
;
A
#
# COMPACT_ATOMS: atom_id res chain seq x y z
N MET A 1 -11.43 -3.73 29.93
CA MET A 1 -11.35 -3.61 28.45
C MET A 1 -9.89 -3.74 28.06
N ALA A 2 -9.54 -4.76 27.27
CA ALA A 2 -8.15 -4.99 26.88
C ALA A 2 -7.70 -3.92 25.87
N SER A 3 -6.66 -3.16 26.25
CA SER A 3 -6.03 -2.15 25.40
C SER A 3 -5.59 -2.78 24.06
N ALA A 4 -5.77 -2.05 22.96
CA ALA A 4 -5.29 -2.44 21.64
C ALA A 4 -3.75 -2.42 21.64
N ARG A 5 -3.14 -3.49 22.15
CA ARG A 5 -1.69 -3.63 22.17
C ARG A 5 -1.21 -3.99 20.77
N LYS A 6 -0.33 -3.16 20.20
CA LYS A 6 0.68 -3.62 19.24
C LYS A 6 1.41 -4.80 19.90
N ARG A 7 1.76 -5.87 19.17
CA ARG A 7 2.16 -7.21 19.68
C ARG A 7 2.69 -7.22 21.13
N ALA A 8 2.14 -8.10 21.97
CA ALA A 8 2.38 -8.11 23.41
C ALA A 8 3.88 -8.25 23.78
N ARG A 9 4.29 -7.44 24.77
CA ARG A 9 5.57 -7.46 25.51
C ARG A 9 5.69 -8.78 26.31
N PRO A 10 6.63 -9.70 26.01
CA PRO A 10 7.01 -10.77 26.93
C PRO A 10 7.79 -10.19 28.11
N GLU A 11 7.50 -10.70 29.32
CA GLU A 11 8.28 -10.42 30.53
C GLU A 11 9.56 -11.25 30.51
N GLY A 12 10.69 -10.59 30.24
CA GLY A 12 12.02 -11.21 30.24
C GLY A 12 12.97 -10.35 29.44
N ASP A 13 14.11 -10.01 30.03
CA ASP A 13 15.24 -9.24 29.48
C ASP A 13 15.12 -7.70 29.61
N LYS A 14 15.54 -7.21 30.78
CA LYS A 14 15.49 -5.80 31.22
C LYS A 14 16.72 -4.95 30.86
N GLU A 15 17.67 -5.42 30.05
CA GLU A 15 18.98 -4.75 29.95
C GLU A 15 19.25 -3.92 28.68
N VAL A 16 18.33 -3.85 27.71
CA VAL A 16 18.53 -3.01 26.50
C VAL A 16 17.26 -2.21 26.10
N GLU A 17 16.22 -2.22 26.93
CA GLU A 17 14.97 -1.50 26.63
C GLU A 17 15.14 -0.02 27.02
N ALA A 18 14.89 0.90 26.08
CA ALA A 18 14.81 2.33 26.39
C ALA A 18 13.66 2.53 27.40
N ASP A 19 14.01 2.55 28.69
CA ASP A 19 13.03 2.40 29.75
C ASP A 19 12.07 3.60 29.76
N CYS A 20 10.79 3.32 29.55
CA CYS A 20 9.73 4.32 29.59
C CYS A 20 8.76 3.95 30.70
N THR A 21 8.76 4.78 31.74
CA THR A 21 7.97 4.60 32.95
C THR A 21 6.55 5.18 32.84
N PHE A 22 6.28 5.93 31.77
CA PHE A 22 5.00 6.58 31.54
C PHE A 22 4.08 5.72 30.67
N THR A 23 2.79 5.76 30.98
CA THR A 23 1.77 5.05 30.21
C THR A 23 0.56 5.94 29.95
N ILE A 24 -0.10 5.73 28.80
CA ILE A 24 -1.36 6.38 28.47
C ILE A 24 -2.54 5.53 28.94
N GLU A 25 -3.42 6.16 29.71
CA GLU A 25 -4.70 5.62 30.12
C GLU A 25 -5.84 6.38 29.44
N TYR A 26 -6.86 5.63 28.99
CA TYR A 26 -8.05 6.21 28.39
C TYR A 26 -9.22 6.12 29.37
N PRO A 27 -9.67 7.26 29.94
CA PRO A 27 -10.78 7.25 30.88
C PRO A 27 -12.07 6.87 30.16
N ASN A 28 -12.82 5.93 30.74
CA ASN A 28 -14.13 5.57 30.23
C ASN A 28 -15.14 6.67 30.61
N PRO A 29 -15.93 7.21 29.66
CA PRO A 29 -16.95 8.22 29.98
C PRO A 29 -18.03 7.72 30.95
N GLY A 30 -18.16 6.39 31.11
CA GLY A 30 -19.12 5.75 32.03
C GLY A 30 -18.55 5.24 33.36
N SER A 31 -17.24 5.28 33.59
CA SER A 31 -16.70 4.90 34.89
C SER A 31 -16.88 6.07 35.85
N LYS A 32 -17.97 6.05 36.62
CA LYS A 32 -18.02 6.80 37.87
C LYS A 32 -16.82 6.35 38.68
N ASP A 33 -15.79 7.19 38.78
CA ASP A 33 -14.78 7.04 39.82
C ASP A 33 -15.56 6.81 41.10
N ASN A 34 -15.38 5.63 41.71
CA ASN A 34 -16.00 5.30 42.98
C ASN A 34 -15.56 6.39 43.96
N LYS A 35 -16.42 7.40 44.16
CA LYS A 35 -16.26 8.37 45.22
C LYS A 35 -16.27 7.54 46.50
N ALA A 36 -15.08 7.27 47.03
CA ALA A 36 -14.90 6.65 48.32
C ALA A 36 -15.82 7.42 49.29
N LYS A 37 -16.74 6.69 49.92
CA LYS A 37 -17.73 7.26 50.85
C LYS A 37 -16.99 8.09 51.89
N LYS A 38 -16.98 9.42 51.72
CA LYS A 38 -16.38 10.36 52.65
C LYS A 38 -17.20 10.30 53.94
N ARG A 39 -16.66 9.67 54.99
CA ARG A 39 -17.22 9.76 56.35
C ARG A 39 -17.32 11.23 56.71
N ARG A 40 -18.52 11.64 57.12
CA ARG A 40 -18.89 12.99 57.54
C ARG A 40 -17.98 13.40 58.71
N ARG A 41 -17.05 14.31 58.47
CA ARG A 41 -16.51 15.22 59.48
C ARG A 41 -16.54 16.63 58.92
N THR A 42 -17.18 17.48 59.70
CA THR A 42 -17.21 18.94 59.63
C THR A 42 -15.78 19.48 59.62
N ASP A 43 -15.41 20.20 58.56
CA ASP A 43 -15.03 21.61 58.62
C ASP A 43 -14.55 22.09 57.24
N SER A 44 -14.76 23.38 57.03
CA SER A 44 -14.55 24.21 55.84
C SER A 44 -13.28 23.90 55.02
N ALA A 45 -13.49 23.32 53.83
CA ALA A 45 -12.65 23.50 52.66
C ALA A 45 -13.49 23.18 51.42
N SER A 46 -13.69 24.18 50.56
CA SER A 46 -14.30 23.99 49.24
C SER A 46 -13.62 22.81 48.53
N PRO A 47 -14.34 21.82 48.00
CA PRO A 47 -13.70 20.71 47.30
C PRO A 47 -12.96 21.26 46.09
N ALA A 48 -11.64 21.03 46.04
CA ALA A 48 -10.85 21.34 44.87
C ALA A 48 -11.52 20.74 43.62
N PRO A 49 -11.62 21.49 42.51
CA PRO A 49 -12.24 20.97 41.29
C PRO A 49 -11.50 19.70 40.87
N ALA A 50 -12.24 18.65 40.53
CA ALA A 50 -11.67 17.41 40.02
C ALA A 50 -10.70 17.73 38.86
N PRO A 51 -9.52 17.10 38.79
CA PRO A 51 -8.56 17.38 37.74
C PRO A 51 -9.22 17.18 36.38
N LYS A 52 -9.26 18.25 35.58
CA LYS A 52 -9.82 18.21 34.22
C LYS A 52 -9.02 17.20 33.42
N VAL A 53 -9.69 16.16 32.92
CA VAL A 53 -9.07 15.16 32.06
C VAL A 53 -8.59 15.85 30.78
N PRO A 54 -7.30 15.77 30.44
CA PRO A 54 -6.77 16.36 29.20
C PRO A 54 -7.50 15.85 27.94
N PHE A 55 -7.68 16.75 26.98
CA PHE A 55 -8.26 16.48 25.67
C PHE A 55 -7.18 16.63 24.60
N GLN A 56 -7.07 15.66 23.69
CA GLN A 56 -6.18 15.69 22.53
C GLN A 56 -7.02 15.77 21.24
N PRO A 57 -7.01 16.91 20.54
CA PRO A 57 -7.51 16.95 19.18
C PRO A 57 -6.62 16.09 18.27
N SER A 58 -7.22 15.36 17.33
CA SER A 58 -6.49 14.56 16.36
C SER A 58 -5.81 15.47 15.33
N PRO A 59 -4.51 15.27 15.04
CA PRO A 59 -3.85 15.94 13.91
C PRO A 59 -4.21 15.28 12.57
N PHE A 60 -4.90 14.14 12.59
CA PHE A 60 -5.31 13.40 11.39
C PHE A 60 -6.78 13.67 11.09
N ALA A 61 -7.04 14.14 9.87
CA ALA A 61 -8.38 14.40 9.33
C ALA A 61 -8.59 13.54 8.07
N PRO A 62 -8.97 12.25 8.19
CA PRO A 62 -9.19 11.40 7.03
C PRO A 62 -10.33 11.94 6.15
N HIS A 63 -10.16 11.86 4.83
CA HIS A 63 -11.22 12.21 3.86
C HIS A 63 -12.41 11.23 3.96
N GLY A 64 -12.11 9.97 4.28
CA GLY A 64 -13.09 8.94 4.56
C GLY A 64 -13.89 9.15 5.83
N ARG A 65 -14.95 8.35 5.99
CA ARG A 65 -15.84 8.35 7.16
C ARG A 65 -15.73 7.06 7.96
N PHE A 66 -15.85 7.16 9.28
CA PHE A 66 -16.08 5.99 10.14
C PHE A 66 -17.58 5.65 10.17
N LEU A 67 -17.95 4.36 10.10
CA LEU A 67 -19.35 3.94 10.12
C LEU A 67 -19.99 4.17 11.50
N LYS A 68 -19.25 3.92 12.58
CA LYS A 68 -19.76 3.97 13.95
C LYS A 68 -19.58 5.32 14.63
N ASP A 69 -18.75 6.20 14.09
CA ASP A 69 -18.55 7.54 14.61
C ASP A 69 -18.98 8.60 13.57
N PRO A 70 -20.24 9.08 13.66
CA PRO A 70 -20.76 10.10 12.75
C PRO A 70 -20.03 11.43 12.82
N SER A 71 -19.33 11.71 13.93
CA SER A 71 -18.60 12.97 14.11
C SER A 71 -17.31 13.02 13.27
N ASN A 72 -16.85 11.85 12.80
CA ASN A 72 -15.62 11.66 12.03
C ASN A 72 -14.36 12.28 12.65
N ASN A 73 -14.39 12.57 13.96
CA ASN A 73 -13.23 13.05 14.68
C ASN A 73 -12.57 11.88 15.40
N MET A 74 -11.25 11.88 15.41
CA MET A 74 -10.46 10.87 16.13
C MET A 74 -10.01 11.39 17.49
N ASP A 75 -10.64 12.47 17.97
CA ASP A 75 -10.29 13.18 19.18
C ASP A 75 -10.45 12.30 20.42
N ARG A 76 -9.60 12.53 21.42
CA ARG A 76 -9.58 11.65 22.58
C ARG A 76 -9.15 12.32 23.87
N HIS A 77 -9.85 11.95 24.93
CA HIS A 77 -9.42 12.24 26.29
C HIS A 77 -8.40 11.20 26.73
N TYR A 78 -7.38 11.63 27.46
CA TYR A 78 -6.30 10.75 27.93
C TYR A 78 -5.82 11.17 29.33
N ARG A 79 -5.14 10.26 30.00
CA ARG A 79 -4.40 10.52 31.24
C ARG A 79 -3.02 9.88 31.11
N VAL A 80 -2.00 10.58 31.59
CA VAL A 80 -0.65 10.03 31.72
C VAL A 80 -0.47 9.50 33.13
N SER A 81 0.12 8.32 33.28
CA SER A 81 0.47 7.73 34.58
C SER A 81 1.98 7.40 34.59
N PRO A 82 2.76 7.89 35.59
CA PRO A 82 2.37 8.75 36.71
C PRO A 82 2.12 10.22 36.31
N ALA A 83 0.95 10.76 36.66
CA ALA A 83 0.49 12.08 36.18
C ALA A 83 1.32 13.26 36.72
N LYS A 84 1.71 13.22 37.99
CA LYS A 84 2.45 14.31 38.64
C LYS A 84 3.84 14.47 38.00
N GLU A 85 4.57 13.36 37.88
CA GLU A 85 5.90 13.34 37.25
C GLU A 85 5.84 13.84 35.81
N TRP A 86 4.82 13.43 35.03
CA TRP A 86 4.64 13.96 33.68
C TRP A 86 4.39 15.47 33.65
N THR A 87 3.56 15.96 34.56
CA THR A 87 3.15 17.38 34.62
C THR A 87 4.31 18.28 35.06
N ASP A 88 5.14 17.79 35.99
CA ASP A 88 6.29 18.51 36.55
C ASP A 88 7.46 18.61 35.54
N MET A 89 7.47 17.78 34.48
CA MET A 89 8.47 17.87 33.41
C MET A 89 8.30 19.12 32.53
N THR A 90 9.43 19.67 32.09
CA THR A 90 9.48 20.81 31.18
C THR A 90 9.07 20.39 29.78
N ARG A 91 8.18 21.16 29.14
CA ARG A 91 7.76 20.95 27.76
C ARG A 91 8.72 21.64 26.78
N TYR A 92 9.06 20.94 25.71
CA TYR A 92 9.92 21.44 24.63
C TYR A 92 9.22 21.38 23.28
N ASN A 93 9.68 22.20 22.34
CA ASN A 93 9.23 22.14 20.94
C ASN A 93 10.08 21.16 20.09
N SER A 94 11.26 20.79 20.57
CA SER A 94 12.21 19.95 19.84
C SER A 94 13.18 19.24 20.78
N PHE A 95 13.75 18.13 20.33
CA PHE A 95 14.93 17.51 20.94
C PHE A 95 16.00 17.24 19.87
N VAL A 96 17.23 16.98 20.29
CA VAL A 96 18.35 16.61 19.41
C VAL A 96 18.84 15.24 19.80
N LEU A 97 18.96 14.34 18.82
CA LEU A 97 19.48 12.99 19.00
C LEU A 97 20.44 12.69 17.85
N ASN A 98 21.67 12.25 18.17
CA ASN A 98 22.71 11.93 17.19
C ASN A 98 22.97 13.05 16.16
N GLY A 99 22.93 14.31 16.61
CA GLY A 99 23.14 15.48 15.75
C GLY A 99 21.94 15.87 14.88
N VAL A 100 20.85 15.10 14.90
CA VAL A 100 19.60 15.39 14.17
C VAL A 100 18.58 16.01 15.11
N LYS A 101 17.92 17.08 14.66
CA LYS A 101 16.88 17.78 15.42
C LYS A 101 15.50 17.30 15.01
N TYR A 102 14.68 16.98 16.01
CA TYR A 102 13.30 16.50 15.86
C TYR A 102 12.35 17.51 16.47
N PHE A 103 11.22 17.77 15.80
CA PHE A 103 10.23 18.75 16.23
C PHE A 103 8.93 18.08 16.67
N ALA A 104 8.20 18.74 17.56
CA ALA A 104 6.80 18.43 17.79
C ALA A 104 6.05 18.46 16.45
N GLU A 105 5.03 17.61 16.31
CA GLU A 105 4.23 17.42 15.09
C GLU A 105 4.95 16.73 13.91
N GLY A 106 6.26 16.52 13.99
CA GLY A 106 7.03 15.75 13.02
C GLY A 106 6.75 14.25 13.08
N PHE A 107 7.07 13.55 11.99
CA PHE A 107 7.04 12.09 11.93
C PHE A 107 8.43 11.50 12.16
N ILE A 108 8.47 10.33 12.77
CA ILE A 108 9.69 9.63 13.17
C ILE A 108 9.58 8.13 12.93
N PHE A 109 10.71 7.52 12.60
CA PHE A 109 10.94 6.10 12.74
C PHE A 109 11.39 5.77 14.16
N VAL A 110 10.87 4.68 14.69
CA VAL A 110 11.11 4.19 16.04
C VAL A 110 11.57 2.75 15.95
N ALA A 111 12.67 2.44 16.61
CA ALA A 111 13.21 1.08 16.67
C ALA A 111 12.17 0.10 17.22
N ASN A 112 12.03 -1.04 16.55
CA ASN A 112 11.23 -2.16 16.99
C ASN A 112 12.17 -3.25 17.54
N ARG A 113 11.70 -4.12 18.44
CA ARG A 113 12.50 -5.24 18.97
C ARG A 113 13.18 -6.06 17.87
N SER A 114 12.47 -6.27 16.75
CA SER A 114 13.00 -6.97 15.57
C SER A 114 14.18 -6.27 14.91
N THR A 115 14.25 -4.93 14.93
CA THR A 115 15.38 -4.17 14.37
C THR A 115 16.54 -4.03 15.38
N ILE A 116 16.25 -4.14 16.67
CA ILE A 116 17.25 -4.15 17.76
C ILE A 116 18.03 -5.48 17.80
N ASP A 117 17.41 -6.61 17.44
CA ASP A 117 18.04 -7.95 17.45
C ASP A 117 18.83 -8.28 16.17
N GLN A 118 18.60 -7.56 15.07
CA GLN A 118 19.30 -7.76 13.80
C GLN A 118 20.83 -7.51 13.80
N PRO A 119 21.46 -6.72 14.70
CA PRO A 119 22.91 -6.57 14.69
C PRO A 119 23.69 -7.80 15.15
N ARG A 120 23.05 -8.90 15.58
CA ARG A 120 23.76 -10.03 16.23
C ARG A 120 24.04 -11.26 15.36
N ASN A 121 23.47 -11.39 14.15
CA ASN A 121 23.69 -12.57 13.29
C ASN A 121 24.08 -12.19 11.84
N PRO A 122 25.38 -12.12 11.51
CA PRO A 122 25.88 -11.74 10.19
C PRO A 122 25.76 -12.86 9.13
N GLY A 123 24.65 -13.62 9.12
CA GLY A 123 24.51 -14.80 8.24
C GLY A 123 23.11 -15.08 7.68
N GLN A 124 22.10 -14.29 8.01
CA GLN A 124 20.76 -14.47 7.43
C GLN A 124 20.57 -13.55 6.23
N ILE A 125 20.46 -14.14 5.05
CA ILE A 125 20.01 -13.47 3.83
C ILE A 125 18.52 -13.17 4.03
N VAL A 126 18.22 -12.02 4.61
CA VAL A 126 16.87 -11.45 4.59
C VAL A 126 16.61 -10.99 3.17
N LYS A 127 15.49 -11.43 2.59
CA LYS A 127 14.96 -10.88 1.34
C LYS A 127 14.97 -9.35 1.44
N ASN A 128 15.37 -8.67 0.37
CA ASN A 128 15.50 -7.21 0.27
C ASN A 128 14.17 -6.46 0.52
N MET A 129 13.61 -6.52 1.74
CA MET A 129 12.70 -5.49 2.22
C MET A 129 13.56 -4.35 2.74
N ASP A 130 13.22 -3.13 2.31
CA ASP A 130 13.89 -1.94 2.80
C ASP A 130 13.75 -1.90 4.33
N LYS A 131 14.87 -1.77 5.05
CA LYS A 131 14.94 -1.83 6.51
C LYS A 131 13.98 -0.83 7.19
N SER A 132 13.64 0.24 6.48
CA SER A 132 12.67 1.26 6.88
C SER A 132 11.24 0.73 7.09
N GLN A 133 10.84 -0.35 6.40
CA GLN A 133 9.50 -0.94 6.53
C GLN A 133 9.32 -1.80 7.78
N GLU A 134 10.41 -2.16 8.45
CA GLU A 134 10.38 -2.95 9.69
C GLU A 134 10.31 -2.08 10.95
N GLU A 135 10.67 -0.80 10.81
CA GLU A 135 10.60 0.19 11.88
C GLU A 135 9.17 0.70 12.07
N TRP A 136 8.85 1.09 13.30
CA TRP A 136 7.56 1.68 13.61
C TRP A 136 7.56 3.17 13.25
N VAL A 137 6.45 3.65 12.70
CA VAL A 137 6.29 5.07 12.37
C VAL A 137 5.36 5.72 13.38
N ALA A 138 5.72 6.92 13.84
CA ALA A 138 4.91 7.69 14.77
C ALA A 138 4.92 9.19 14.45
N ARG A 139 3.85 9.90 14.86
CA ARG A 139 3.77 11.36 14.85
C ARG A 139 3.95 11.89 16.27
N ILE A 140 4.87 12.84 16.46
CA ILE A 140 5.11 13.47 17.76
C ILE A 140 3.98 14.44 18.10
N LEU A 141 3.39 14.33 19.29
CA LEU A 141 2.35 15.24 19.79
C LEU A 141 2.92 16.25 20.79
N GLU A 142 3.75 15.78 21.70
CA GLU A 142 4.32 16.58 22.78
C GLU A 142 5.67 16.03 23.19
N ILE A 143 6.64 16.91 23.43
CA ILE A 143 7.97 16.55 23.93
C ILE A 143 8.10 17.12 25.35
N ARG A 144 8.53 16.27 26.30
CA ARG A 144 8.83 16.68 27.67
C ARG A 144 10.15 16.09 28.13
N ALA A 145 10.86 16.82 28.99
CA ALA A 145 12.07 16.32 29.61
C ALA A 145 12.06 16.56 31.12
N LYS A 146 12.56 15.57 31.85
CA LYS A 146 12.88 15.69 33.27
C LYS A 146 14.28 16.29 33.46
N ASP A 147 15.22 15.82 32.64
CA ASP A 147 16.61 16.28 32.57
C ASP A 147 17.19 15.94 31.18
N GLU A 148 18.49 16.18 30.97
CA GLU A 148 19.18 15.99 29.68
C GLU A 148 19.17 14.54 29.17
N HIS A 149 19.03 13.55 30.05
CA HIS A 149 19.06 12.13 29.71
C HIS A 149 17.66 11.50 29.66
N HIS A 150 16.67 12.14 30.31
CA HIS A 150 15.30 11.64 30.41
C HIS A 150 14.34 12.53 29.60
N VAL A 151 14.37 12.31 28.29
CA VAL A 151 13.51 13.02 27.33
C VAL A 151 12.48 12.03 26.76
N TYR A 152 11.21 12.42 26.81
CA TYR A 152 10.09 11.60 26.39
C TYR A 152 9.22 12.32 25.36
N ALA A 153 8.69 11.56 24.41
CA ALA A 153 7.74 12.04 23.43
C ALA A 153 6.42 11.30 23.58
N ARG A 154 5.32 12.05 23.71
CA ARG A 154 3.98 11.52 23.52
C ARG A 154 3.67 11.51 22.02
N VAL A 155 3.22 10.38 21.51
CA VAL A 155 3.09 10.14 20.07
C VAL A 155 1.73 9.57 19.71
N TYR A 156 1.34 9.69 18.44
CA TYR A 156 0.38 8.79 17.81
C TYR A 156 1.09 7.80 16.91
N TRP A 157 0.77 6.51 17.05
CA TRP A 157 1.29 5.47 16.18
C TRP A 157 0.67 5.54 14.79
N MET A 158 1.48 5.31 13.77
CA MET A 158 1.03 4.98 12.42
C MET A 158 1.25 3.49 12.18
N TYR A 159 0.26 2.83 11.61
CA TYR A 159 0.30 1.40 11.37
C TYR A 159 0.68 1.10 9.93
N TRP A 160 1.63 0.20 9.76
CA TRP A 160 1.72 -0.54 8.51
C TRP A 160 0.45 -1.39 8.33
N PRO A 161 -0.09 -1.50 7.10
CA PRO A 161 -1.24 -2.36 6.82
C PRO A 161 -1.07 -3.80 7.34
N ASP A 162 0.13 -4.36 7.25
CA ASP A 162 0.48 -5.70 7.74
C ASP A 162 0.35 -5.85 9.26
N GLU A 163 0.48 -4.75 10.00
CA GLU A 163 0.42 -4.71 11.46
C GLU A 163 -0.96 -4.29 12.00
N LEU A 164 -1.97 -4.20 11.12
CA LEU A 164 -3.33 -3.85 11.53
C LEU A 164 -3.81 -4.79 12.65
N PRO A 165 -4.31 -4.25 13.78
CA PRO A 165 -4.79 -5.07 14.89
C PRO A 165 -5.86 -6.06 14.44
N GLU A 166 -5.88 -7.27 15.01
CA GLU A 166 -6.79 -8.35 14.57
C GLU A 166 -8.28 -8.02 14.69
N ARG A 167 -8.62 -7.03 15.53
CA ARG A 167 -10.00 -6.57 15.73
C ARG A 167 -10.40 -5.42 14.81
N SER A 168 -9.53 -5.03 13.88
CA SER A 168 -9.79 -3.95 12.94
C SER A 168 -10.96 -4.31 12.03
N ARG A 169 -11.77 -3.31 11.72
CA ARG A 169 -12.97 -3.46 10.87
C ARG A 169 -12.96 -2.45 9.75
N TYR A 170 -13.39 -2.89 8.58
CA TYR A 170 -13.61 -2.06 7.40
C TYR A 170 -14.96 -2.40 6.81
N ASN A 171 -15.82 -1.39 6.56
CA ASN A 171 -17.19 -1.57 6.07
C ASN A 171 -17.97 -2.65 6.85
N GLY A 172 -17.86 -2.63 8.18
CA GLY A 172 -18.51 -3.59 9.08
C GLY A 172 -17.90 -5.00 9.12
N LYS A 173 -16.96 -5.34 8.24
CA LYS A 173 -16.27 -6.65 8.17
C LYS A 173 -14.96 -6.61 8.95
N HIS A 174 -14.53 -7.74 9.50
CA HIS A 174 -13.21 -7.84 10.11
C HIS A 174 -12.14 -7.87 9.02
N VAL A 175 -11.07 -7.11 9.22
CA VAL A 175 -9.89 -7.10 8.36
C VAL A 175 -8.65 -7.41 9.17
N LYS A 176 -7.71 -8.13 8.56
CA LYS A 176 -6.44 -8.48 9.18
C LYS A 176 -5.34 -8.34 8.14
N GLY A 177 -4.24 -7.71 8.55
CA GLY A 177 -3.10 -7.46 7.69
C GLY A 177 -3.44 -6.58 6.49
N ARG A 178 -2.48 -6.49 5.58
CA ARG A 178 -2.58 -5.73 4.35
C ARG A 178 -3.73 -6.23 3.48
N GLN A 179 -4.58 -5.31 3.07
CA GLN A 179 -5.67 -5.57 2.14
C GLN A 179 -5.18 -5.39 0.69
N PRO A 180 -5.83 -6.00 -0.31
CA PRO A 180 -5.39 -5.91 -1.70
C PRO A 180 -5.33 -4.49 -2.27
N TYR A 181 -6.10 -3.57 -1.70
CA TYR A 181 -6.13 -2.16 -2.10
C TYR A 181 -5.02 -1.31 -1.44
N HIS A 182 -4.29 -1.84 -0.47
CA HIS A 182 -3.23 -1.08 0.21
C HIS A 182 -1.95 -1.02 -0.62
N GLY A 183 -1.39 0.18 -0.81
CA GLY A 183 -0.13 0.37 -1.51
C GLY A 183 1.10 0.08 -0.63
N LEU A 184 2.25 -0.14 -1.25
CA LEU A 184 3.51 -0.60 -0.67
C LEU A 184 4.03 0.34 0.42
N HIS A 185 3.96 1.65 0.16
CA HIS A 185 4.40 2.72 1.08
C HIS A 185 3.25 3.35 1.87
N GLU A 186 2.08 2.71 1.89
CA GLU A 186 0.90 3.18 2.62
C GLU A 186 1.03 2.91 4.12
N LEU A 187 0.73 3.93 4.92
CA LEU A 187 0.53 3.88 6.37
C LEU A 187 -0.93 4.18 6.70
N ILE A 188 -1.35 3.72 7.87
CA ILE A 188 -2.67 3.96 8.44
C ILE A 188 -2.50 4.89 9.64
N ALA A 189 -3.03 6.11 9.54
CA ALA A 189 -3.05 7.04 10.66
C ALA A 189 -3.90 6.49 11.82
N SER A 190 -3.57 6.77 13.07
CA SER A 190 -4.39 6.30 14.20
C SER A 190 -4.43 7.30 15.36
N ASN A 191 -5.46 7.18 16.20
CA ASN A 191 -5.50 7.85 17.51
C ASN A 191 -4.96 6.96 18.64
N HIS A 192 -4.08 6.02 18.30
CA HIS A 192 -3.37 5.22 19.29
C HIS A 192 -2.23 6.03 19.89
N MET A 193 -2.50 6.65 21.03
CA MET A 193 -1.54 7.44 21.78
C MET A 193 -0.66 6.56 22.65
N ASP A 194 0.62 6.91 22.71
CA ASP A 194 1.60 6.30 23.60
C ASP A 194 2.68 7.31 24.02
N ILE A 195 3.57 6.91 24.93
CA ILE A 195 4.75 7.69 25.31
C ILE A 195 6.00 6.83 25.10
N ILE A 196 6.99 7.41 24.45
CA ILE A 196 8.28 6.75 24.19
C ILE A 196 9.42 7.57 24.80
N ASN A 197 10.50 6.89 25.15
CA ASN A 197 11.78 7.54 25.40
C ASN A 197 12.40 7.92 24.05
N VAL A 198 12.84 9.17 23.86
CA VAL A 198 13.32 9.62 22.54
C VAL A 198 14.57 8.88 22.07
N VAL A 199 15.31 8.19 22.95
CA VAL A 199 16.45 7.34 22.58
C VAL A 199 16.04 6.19 21.65
N SER A 200 14.76 5.78 21.63
CA SER A 200 14.27 4.76 20.70
C SER A 200 14.03 5.30 19.28
N VAL A 201 14.17 6.60 19.04
CA VAL A 201 14.00 7.21 17.71
C VAL A 201 15.22 6.93 16.86
N THR A 202 15.00 6.41 15.65
CA THR A 202 16.10 6.01 14.75
C THR A 202 16.34 7.04 13.65
N ALA A 203 15.28 7.60 13.07
CA ALA A 203 15.37 8.57 11.98
C ALA A 203 14.12 9.45 11.88
N PRO A 204 14.21 10.64 11.24
CA PRO A 204 13.02 11.38 10.82
C PRO A 204 12.28 10.62 9.71
N ALA A 205 10.96 10.73 9.70
CA ALA A 205 10.10 10.20 8.64
C ALA A 205 9.38 11.35 7.92
N THR A 206 9.13 11.20 6.63
CA THR A 206 8.30 12.11 5.84
C THR A 206 7.06 11.35 5.44
N VAL A 207 5.90 11.76 5.98
CA VAL A 207 4.61 11.12 5.70
C VAL A 207 3.63 12.17 5.22
N GLN A 208 3.03 11.94 4.05
CA GLN A 208 2.04 12.86 3.45
C GLN A 208 0.63 12.29 3.56
N GLN A 209 -0.37 13.17 3.67
CA GLN A 209 -1.76 12.75 3.52
C GLN A 209 -2.09 12.79 2.04
N TRP A 210 -2.54 11.67 1.48
CA TRP A 210 -2.97 11.60 0.09
C TRP A 210 -4.47 11.89 -0.03
N ASP A 211 -4.82 12.73 -1.00
CA ASP A 211 -6.19 12.96 -1.46
C ASP A 211 -6.47 12.14 -2.74
N GLU A 212 -7.33 11.14 -2.63
CA GLU A 212 -7.76 10.29 -3.75
C GLU A 212 -8.53 11.08 -4.84
N GLY A 213 -8.91 12.34 -4.56
CA GLY A 213 -9.48 13.26 -5.54
C GLY A 213 -8.45 14.03 -6.37
N ASN A 214 -7.17 13.98 -6.00
CA ASN A 214 -6.09 14.71 -6.67
C ASN A 214 -5.22 13.74 -7.50
N GLU A 215 -5.48 13.69 -8.80
CA GLU A 215 -4.83 12.76 -9.73
C GLU A 215 -3.37 13.14 -10.07
N ASP A 216 -2.93 14.37 -9.76
CA ASP A 216 -1.57 14.86 -10.06
C ASP A 216 -0.53 14.49 -8.98
N GLU A 217 -0.96 13.86 -7.88
CA GLU A 217 -0.09 13.59 -6.73
C GLU A 217 0.65 12.24 -6.87
N VAL A 218 1.84 12.27 -7.49
CA VAL A 218 2.72 11.09 -7.59
C VAL A 218 3.46 10.86 -6.27
N GLN A 219 3.36 9.65 -5.67
CA GLN A 219 3.89 9.37 -4.33
C GLN A 219 5.06 8.36 -4.33
N PRO A 220 6.32 8.84 -4.34
CA PRO A 220 7.49 7.98 -4.10
C PRO A 220 7.81 7.77 -2.61
N ALA A 221 7.09 8.42 -1.69
CA ALA A 221 7.38 8.44 -0.24
C ALA A 221 6.27 7.77 0.59
N LEU A 222 6.44 7.71 1.92
CA LEU A 222 5.39 7.23 2.82
C LEU A 222 4.18 8.16 2.77
N TYR A 223 2.99 7.59 2.73
CA TYR A 223 1.74 8.35 2.72
C TYR A 223 0.66 7.65 3.52
N TRP A 224 -0.42 8.36 3.82
CA TRP A 224 -1.63 7.81 4.40
C TRP A 224 -2.87 8.46 3.77
N ARG A 225 -3.91 7.66 3.56
CA ARG A 225 -5.25 8.14 3.12
C ARG A 225 -6.37 7.58 4.00
N GLN A 226 -6.07 6.49 4.71
CA GLN A 226 -6.98 5.80 5.61
C GLN A 226 -6.52 6.01 7.06
N ALA A 227 -7.47 6.09 7.98
CA ALA A 227 -7.20 6.17 9.41
C ALA A 227 -7.92 5.08 10.19
N LEU A 228 -7.35 4.66 11.31
CA LEU A 228 -7.88 3.71 12.27
C LEU A 228 -8.28 4.43 13.57
N ASP A 229 -9.56 4.39 13.91
CA ASP A 229 -10.02 4.79 15.23
C ASP A 229 -9.94 3.60 16.19
N VAL A 230 -8.98 3.62 17.11
CA VAL A 230 -8.78 2.53 18.08
C VAL A 230 -9.85 2.47 19.18
N ARG A 231 -10.74 3.47 19.27
CA ARG A 231 -11.91 3.43 20.18
C ARG A 231 -12.94 2.41 19.68
N THR A 232 -13.15 2.37 18.37
CA THR A 232 -14.14 1.53 17.68
C THR A 232 -13.50 0.36 16.94
N MET A 233 -12.17 0.38 16.79
CA MET A 233 -11.36 -0.49 15.94
C MET A 233 -11.81 -0.45 14.48
N GLU A 234 -12.15 0.74 13.99
CA GLU A 234 -12.69 0.93 12.65
C GLU A 234 -11.74 1.74 11.77
N LEU A 235 -11.61 1.30 10.51
CA LEU A 235 -10.93 2.03 9.46
C LEU A 235 -11.90 2.98 8.76
N SER A 236 -11.45 4.19 8.46
CA SER A 236 -12.19 5.15 7.65
C SER A 236 -12.46 4.59 6.24
N SER A 237 -13.58 4.98 5.62
CA SER A 237 -13.89 4.61 4.24
C SER A 237 -12.84 5.14 3.26
N LEU A 238 -12.76 4.53 2.07
CA LEU A 238 -11.98 5.03 0.93
C LEU A 238 -12.90 5.18 -0.29
N VAL A 239 -12.45 5.88 -1.33
CA VAL A 239 -13.19 6.03 -2.57
C VAL A 239 -13.29 4.67 -3.27
N GLU A 240 -14.52 4.19 -3.45
CA GLU A 240 -14.77 2.95 -4.17
C GLU A 240 -14.61 3.17 -5.68
N ARG A 241 -13.81 2.31 -6.31
CA ARG A 241 -13.63 2.25 -7.77
C ARG A 241 -14.13 0.91 -8.30
N CYS A 242 -14.18 0.80 -9.63
CA CYS A 242 -14.55 -0.42 -10.35
C CYS A 242 -15.97 -0.94 -10.03
N ILE A 243 -16.40 -1.95 -10.77
CA ILE A 243 -17.65 -2.67 -10.51
C ILE A 243 -17.56 -3.55 -9.25
N CYS A 244 -16.35 -3.89 -8.79
CA CYS A 244 -16.15 -4.70 -7.59
C CYS A 244 -16.33 -3.93 -6.28
N LYS A 245 -16.54 -2.60 -6.34
CA LYS A 245 -16.73 -1.73 -5.17
C LYS A 245 -15.59 -1.85 -4.16
N GLN A 246 -14.37 -1.94 -4.65
CA GLN A 246 -13.16 -1.91 -3.83
C GLN A 246 -12.38 -0.62 -4.12
N PRO A 247 -11.63 -0.09 -3.15
CA PRO A 247 -10.74 1.02 -3.40
C PRO A 247 -9.61 0.62 -4.36
N GLU A 248 -9.01 1.61 -5.00
CA GLU A 248 -7.84 1.40 -5.84
C GLU A 248 -6.58 1.12 -5.01
N ASN A 249 -5.70 0.29 -5.57
CA ASN A 249 -4.33 0.20 -5.11
C ASN A 249 -3.47 1.13 -5.98
N PRO A 250 -2.81 2.15 -5.40
CA PRO A 250 -2.04 3.12 -6.18
C PRO A 250 -0.81 2.53 -6.88
N ASP A 251 -0.34 1.34 -6.47
CA ASP A 251 0.76 0.65 -7.16
C ASP A 251 0.28 -0.28 -8.28
N LYS A 252 -1.04 -0.35 -8.50
CA LYS A 252 -1.64 -1.20 -9.54
C LYS A 252 -2.29 -0.36 -10.62
N LEU A 253 -2.28 -0.92 -11.81
CA LEU A 253 -2.87 -0.31 -12.99
C LEU A 253 -4.40 -0.20 -12.84
N LEU A 254 -4.89 1.02 -13.08
CA LEU A 254 -6.30 1.35 -13.11
C LEU A 254 -6.64 1.88 -14.50
N ILE A 255 -7.57 1.23 -15.19
CA ILE A 255 -7.92 1.55 -16.58
C ILE A 255 -9.22 2.36 -16.60
N ASN A 256 -9.19 3.53 -17.24
CA ASN A 256 -10.40 4.32 -17.46
C ASN A 256 -11.18 3.79 -18.68
N CYS A 257 -12.52 3.73 -18.57
CA CYS A 257 -13.34 3.44 -19.74
C CYS A 257 -13.52 4.68 -20.63
N SER A 258 -12.98 4.63 -21.84
CA SER A 258 -12.98 5.71 -22.84
C SER A 258 -14.39 6.09 -23.33
N ASN A 259 -15.42 5.26 -23.08
CA ASN A 259 -16.80 5.64 -23.35
C ASN A 259 -17.26 6.74 -22.39
N LYS A 260 -17.53 7.93 -22.95
CA LYS A 260 -17.98 9.13 -22.22
C LYS A 260 -19.24 8.94 -21.36
N LYS A 261 -20.12 7.99 -21.70
CA LYS A 261 -21.31 7.68 -20.88
C LYS A 261 -20.98 6.78 -19.70
N CYS A 262 -19.87 6.04 -19.76
CA CYS A 262 -19.43 5.11 -18.74
C CYS A 262 -18.42 5.78 -17.81
N GLY A 263 -17.23 6.13 -18.30
CA GLY A 263 -16.17 6.81 -17.54
C GLY A 263 -15.71 6.09 -16.27
N VAL A 264 -16.08 4.82 -16.07
CA VAL A 264 -15.75 4.05 -14.88
C VAL A 264 -14.29 3.63 -14.93
N TRP A 265 -13.59 3.80 -13.81
CA TRP A 265 -12.26 3.25 -13.57
C TRP A 265 -12.32 1.78 -13.17
N LEU A 266 -11.55 0.92 -13.83
CA LEU A 266 -11.56 -0.53 -13.66
C LEU A 266 -10.18 -1.04 -13.23
N HIS A 267 -10.15 -1.91 -12.22
CA HIS A 267 -8.91 -2.56 -11.83
C HIS A 267 -8.43 -3.51 -12.93
N ALA A 268 -7.15 -3.43 -13.29
CA ALA A 268 -6.52 -4.38 -14.21
C ALA A 268 -6.73 -5.85 -13.77
N ASP A 269 -6.66 -6.13 -12.47
CA ASP A 269 -6.92 -7.46 -11.90
C ASP A 269 -8.37 -7.95 -12.16
N CYS A 270 -9.35 -7.05 -12.13
CA CYS A 270 -10.75 -7.40 -12.41
C CYS A 270 -10.96 -7.69 -13.91
N LEU A 271 -10.31 -6.93 -14.79
CA LEU A 271 -10.31 -7.16 -16.23
C LEU A 271 -9.66 -8.51 -16.54
N ALA A 272 -8.46 -8.76 -16.01
CA ALA A 272 -7.74 -10.02 -16.17
C ALA A 272 -8.55 -11.23 -15.68
N HIS A 273 -9.17 -11.12 -14.50
CA HIS A 273 -10.00 -12.19 -13.97
C HIS A 273 -11.18 -12.53 -14.89
N LYS A 274 -11.85 -11.51 -15.44
CA LYS A 274 -12.96 -11.70 -16.39
C LYS A 274 -12.48 -12.36 -17.68
N THR A 275 -11.37 -11.89 -18.25
CA THR A 275 -10.79 -12.46 -19.46
C THR A 275 -10.38 -13.92 -19.29
N LEU A 276 -9.81 -14.29 -18.14
CA LEU A 276 -9.46 -15.66 -17.82
C LEU A 276 -10.70 -16.58 -17.76
N LEU A 277 -11.78 -16.11 -17.12
CA LEU A 277 -13.04 -16.84 -17.08
C LEU A 277 -13.63 -17.05 -18.48
N ASP A 278 -13.63 -16.02 -19.31
CA ASP A 278 -14.18 -16.08 -20.66
C ASP A 278 -13.32 -16.97 -21.57
N THR A 279 -12.01 -16.92 -21.41
CA THR A 279 -11.05 -17.80 -22.12
C THR A 279 -11.26 -19.26 -21.73
N TRP A 280 -11.38 -19.56 -20.43
CA TRP A 280 -11.69 -20.90 -19.96
C TRP A 280 -13.03 -21.40 -20.48
N GLN A 281 -14.07 -20.55 -20.53
CA GLN A 281 -15.36 -20.93 -21.10
C GLN A 281 -15.27 -21.27 -22.60
N ARG A 282 -14.43 -20.56 -23.35
CA ARG A 282 -14.21 -20.79 -24.79
C ARG A 282 -13.37 -22.02 -25.08
N LEU A 283 -12.23 -22.18 -24.38
CA LEU A 283 -11.21 -23.20 -24.66
C LEU A 283 -11.33 -24.45 -23.79
N GLY A 284 -11.97 -24.36 -22.62
CA GLY A 284 -12.09 -25.47 -21.68
C GLY A 284 -10.73 -26.04 -21.25
N PRO A 285 -10.63 -27.35 -20.98
CA PRO A 285 -9.37 -27.98 -20.57
C PRO A 285 -8.43 -28.33 -21.73
N ASP A 286 -8.96 -28.69 -22.90
CA ASP A 286 -8.17 -29.38 -23.94
C ASP A 286 -8.06 -28.63 -25.27
N LYS A 287 -8.85 -27.57 -25.49
CA LYS A 287 -8.84 -26.88 -26.79
C LYS A 287 -7.70 -25.85 -26.84
N PRO A 288 -6.80 -25.92 -27.84
CA PRO A 288 -5.79 -24.89 -28.06
C PRO A 288 -6.44 -23.59 -28.55
N HIS A 289 -5.80 -22.46 -28.26
CA HIS A 289 -6.10 -21.21 -28.97
C HIS A 289 -5.53 -21.28 -30.39
N ILE A 290 -6.38 -21.11 -31.40
CA ILE A 290 -5.97 -21.05 -32.80
C ILE A 290 -6.13 -19.60 -33.25
N GLY A 291 -5.01 -18.90 -33.45
CA GLY A 291 -5.02 -17.52 -33.93
C GLY A 291 -5.65 -17.39 -35.32
N SER A 292 -6.14 -16.19 -35.63
CA SER A 292 -6.87 -15.91 -36.88
C SER A 292 -6.08 -16.29 -38.15
N ALA A 293 -4.74 -16.29 -38.11
CA ALA A 293 -3.90 -16.66 -39.25
C ALA A 293 -3.83 -18.19 -39.50
N ALA A 294 -4.02 -19.01 -38.46
CA ALA A 294 -3.99 -20.47 -38.56
C ALA A 294 -5.36 -21.06 -38.92
N ALA A 295 -6.46 -20.43 -38.49
CA ALA A 295 -7.82 -20.81 -38.88
C ALA A 295 -8.05 -20.69 -40.40
N ILE A 296 -7.48 -19.65 -41.03
CA ILE A 296 -7.59 -19.43 -42.49
C ILE A 296 -6.89 -20.55 -43.29
N LYS A 297 -5.80 -21.12 -42.77
CA LYS A 297 -5.08 -22.21 -43.46
C LYS A 297 -5.82 -23.54 -43.42
N GLN A 298 -6.68 -23.78 -42.42
CA GLN A 298 -7.48 -25.00 -42.34
C GLN A 298 -8.67 -24.99 -43.29
N GLU A 299 -9.26 -23.83 -43.60
CA GLU A 299 -10.35 -23.73 -44.58
C GLU A 299 -9.87 -23.81 -46.03
N THR A 300 -8.62 -23.42 -46.32
CA THR A 300 -8.04 -23.49 -47.68
C THR A 300 -7.46 -24.87 -48.05
N GLY A 301 -7.58 -25.88 -47.17
CA GLY A 301 -7.02 -27.22 -47.37
C GLY A 301 -7.84 -28.17 -48.25
N ALA A 302 -8.94 -27.70 -48.84
CA ALA A 302 -9.84 -28.52 -49.65
C ALA A 302 -10.17 -27.87 -51.01
N ASP A 303 -9.15 -27.60 -51.83
CA ASP A 303 -9.23 -27.88 -53.27
C ASP A 303 -7.86 -27.71 -53.94
N GLU A 304 -7.42 -28.74 -54.66
CA GLU A 304 -6.27 -28.69 -55.56
C GLU A 304 -6.74 -28.20 -56.94
N PRO A 305 -5.96 -27.38 -57.68
CA PRO A 305 -5.30 -27.99 -58.83
C PRO A 305 -3.89 -27.45 -59.17
N LYS A 306 -2.98 -28.39 -59.42
CA LYS A 306 -1.98 -28.48 -60.51
C LYS A 306 -1.34 -27.18 -61.08
N ARG A 307 -0.09 -26.97 -60.67
CA ARG A 307 1.17 -26.87 -61.47
C ARG A 307 1.16 -26.03 -62.75
N LEU A 308 2.02 -24.99 -62.84
CA LEU A 308 2.98 -24.76 -63.95
C LEU A 308 4.09 -23.72 -63.57
N LEU A 309 5.29 -24.25 -63.36
CA LEU A 309 6.67 -23.79 -63.66
C LEU A 309 7.00 -22.28 -63.86
N SER A 310 8.00 -21.82 -63.09
CA SER A 310 8.89 -20.65 -63.36
C SER A 310 9.82 -20.90 -64.57
N PRO A 311 10.58 -19.90 -65.09
CA PRO A 311 11.93 -19.63 -64.54
C PRO A 311 12.48 -18.17 -64.62
N ASP A 312 13.65 -18.02 -63.97
CA ASP A 312 14.45 -16.87 -63.51
C ASP A 312 15.20 -15.97 -64.53
N GLU A 313 15.88 -14.95 -63.96
CA GLU A 313 17.16 -14.24 -64.32
C GLU A 313 17.02 -12.71 -64.54
N ILE A 314 17.53 -11.84 -63.65
CA ILE A 314 18.91 -11.34 -63.41
C ILE A 314 19.50 -10.52 -64.58
N GLY A 315 19.89 -9.26 -64.33
CA GLY A 315 20.96 -8.59 -65.11
C GLY A 315 20.90 -7.07 -65.28
N ALA A 316 21.54 -6.34 -64.35
CA ALA A 316 22.35 -5.11 -64.46
C ALA A 316 22.17 -4.10 -65.62
N ALA A 317 22.18 -2.78 -65.30
CA ALA A 317 23.32 -1.88 -65.55
C ALA A 317 23.02 -0.39 -65.23
N SER A 318 24.05 0.27 -64.69
CA SER A 318 24.13 1.65 -64.19
C SER A 318 24.38 2.72 -65.28
N THR A 319 24.10 4.00 -64.96
CA THR A 319 24.82 5.20 -65.45
C THR A 319 24.37 6.40 -64.58
N ALA A 320 25.15 6.96 -63.65
CA ALA A 320 26.39 7.77 -63.71
C ALA A 320 26.15 9.29 -63.65
N GLN A 321 27.03 9.96 -62.88
CA GLN A 321 27.55 11.35 -62.93
C GLN A 321 27.32 12.14 -61.62
N ALA A 322 28.35 12.33 -60.77
CA ALA A 322 29.48 13.29 -60.87
C ALA A 322 29.06 14.70 -60.38
N SER A 323 29.79 15.49 -59.57
CA SER A 323 31.07 15.43 -58.85
C SER A 323 31.18 16.68 -57.94
N ILE A 324 32.24 16.70 -57.11
CA ILE A 324 33.02 17.86 -56.59
C ILE A 324 32.84 18.21 -55.10
N ASP A 325 34.01 18.40 -54.53
CA ASP A 325 34.51 18.38 -53.16
C ASP A 325 35.26 19.71 -52.94
N VAL A 326 35.06 20.41 -51.82
CA VAL A 326 36.08 21.32 -51.26
C VAL A 326 35.97 21.34 -49.72
N LYS A 327 37.05 20.83 -49.13
CA LYS A 327 37.50 20.85 -47.73
C LYS A 327 38.06 22.22 -47.34
N MET A 328 37.86 22.69 -46.10
CA MET A 328 38.95 23.00 -45.15
C MET A 328 38.48 23.50 -43.78
N GLU A 329 39.16 22.95 -42.77
CA GLU A 329 39.09 23.19 -41.33
C GLU A 329 39.77 24.51 -40.92
N LYS A 330 39.32 25.14 -39.82
CA LYS A 330 40.05 25.12 -38.53
C LYS A 330 39.47 26.02 -37.43
N GLU A 331 39.55 25.46 -36.22
CA GLU A 331 39.86 26.08 -34.91
C GLU A 331 38.72 26.63 -34.01
N ASN A 332 38.47 25.85 -32.95
CA ASN A 332 37.92 26.17 -31.61
C ASN A 332 38.78 27.25 -30.88
N PRO A 333 38.42 27.80 -29.69
CA PRO A 333 37.48 27.30 -28.66
C PRO A 333 36.58 28.35 -27.95
N THR A 334 35.56 27.89 -27.21
CA THR A 334 35.31 28.17 -25.75
C THR A 334 33.81 28.14 -25.37
N ASN A 335 33.56 27.42 -24.26
CA ASN A 335 32.55 27.64 -23.20
C ASN A 335 31.07 27.87 -23.57
N ASP A 336 30.22 26.87 -23.31
CA ASP A 336 29.37 26.75 -22.09
C ASP A 336 28.13 25.87 -22.34
N LEU A 337 27.71 25.22 -21.27
CA LEU A 337 26.75 24.11 -21.17
C LEU A 337 25.41 24.27 -21.93
N PRO A 338 24.81 23.14 -22.34
CA PRO A 338 23.38 22.97 -22.09
C PRO A 338 23.01 21.58 -21.52
N SER A 339 22.05 21.63 -20.60
CA SER A 339 20.88 20.75 -20.43
C SER A 339 20.85 19.29 -20.89
N SER A 340 20.11 18.51 -20.10
CA SER A 340 19.65 17.12 -20.29
C SER A 340 20.63 16.07 -19.75
N SER A 341 20.23 15.15 -18.87
CA SER A 341 19.15 14.21 -19.14
C SER A 341 18.80 13.40 -17.88
N THR A 342 17.50 13.21 -17.72
CA THR A 342 16.82 12.28 -16.82
C THR A 342 17.25 10.84 -17.11
N ILE A 343 17.86 10.16 -16.13
CA ILE A 343 18.05 8.72 -16.16
C ILE A 343 16.90 8.08 -15.37
N ARG A 344 15.90 7.58 -16.10
CA ARG A 344 14.80 6.77 -15.56
C ARG A 344 15.23 5.31 -15.60
N SER A 345 15.57 4.77 -14.43
CA SER A 345 15.96 3.38 -14.27
C SER A 345 14.74 2.46 -14.46
N LYS A 346 14.85 1.50 -15.39
CA LYS A 346 13.91 0.39 -15.56
C LYS A 346 13.93 -0.48 -14.30
N GLN A 347 12.84 -0.50 -13.54
CA GLN A 347 12.63 -1.53 -12.52
C GLN A 347 11.86 -2.70 -13.11
N LYS A 348 12.41 -3.89 -12.84
CA LYS A 348 11.97 -5.21 -13.25
C LYS A 348 10.87 -5.64 -12.27
N SER A 349 9.74 -6.14 -12.77
CA SER A 349 8.64 -6.65 -11.96
C SER A 349 9.03 -7.96 -11.27
N ASP A 350 9.23 -7.91 -9.95
CA ASP A 350 9.37 -9.11 -9.13
C ASP A 350 7.98 -9.63 -8.73
N ILE A 351 7.77 -10.92 -8.94
CA ILE A 351 6.56 -11.66 -8.59
C ILE A 351 6.49 -11.79 -7.06
N ILE A 352 5.51 -11.12 -6.42
CA ILE A 352 5.26 -11.22 -4.98
C ILE A 352 3.94 -11.96 -4.73
N THR A 353 4.03 -13.12 -4.07
CA THR A 353 2.93 -14.00 -3.68
C THR A 353 2.14 -13.43 -2.49
N ILE A 354 0.80 -13.41 -2.56
CA ILE A 354 -0.11 -13.01 -1.47
C ILE A 354 -0.89 -14.23 -0.96
N PRO A 355 -0.97 -14.49 0.35
CA PRO A 355 -1.82 -15.54 0.93
C PRO A 355 -3.29 -15.10 1.06
N THR A 356 -4.22 -15.92 0.57
CA THR A 356 -5.67 -15.70 0.68
C THR A 356 -6.24 -16.35 1.94
N ALA A 357 -6.89 -15.54 2.80
CA ALA A 357 -7.71 -16.03 3.90
C ALA A 357 -9.20 -15.79 3.57
N SER A 358 -9.93 -16.84 3.22
CA SER A 358 -11.40 -16.86 3.20
C SER A 358 -11.96 -18.29 3.34
N LYS A 359 -12.70 -18.55 4.42
CA LYS A 359 -13.62 -19.68 4.64
C LYS A 359 -14.81 -19.11 5.40
N LYS A 360 -16.08 -19.50 5.28
CA LYS A 360 -16.86 -20.44 4.45
C LYS A 360 -18.33 -20.06 4.70
N HIS A 361 -19.20 -20.07 3.68
CA HIS A 361 -20.65 -20.23 3.89
C HIS A 361 -21.07 -21.65 3.48
N ARG A 362 -21.91 -22.29 4.31
CA ARG A 362 -22.40 -23.66 4.17
C ARG A 362 -23.41 -23.76 3.02
N GLY A 363 -23.15 -24.69 2.09
CA GLY A 363 -24.08 -25.20 1.08
C GLY A 363 -23.43 -26.40 0.38
N ARG A 364 -24.09 -27.56 0.44
CA ARG A 364 -23.57 -28.91 0.17
C ARG A 364 -23.34 -29.18 -1.32
N SER A 365 -22.10 -29.43 -1.76
CA SER A 365 -21.80 -30.32 -2.90
C SER A 365 -20.38 -30.90 -2.83
N LYS A 366 -20.19 -32.04 -3.49
CA LYS A 366 -19.22 -33.11 -3.21
C LYS A 366 -17.77 -32.80 -3.64
N ASN A 367 -16.85 -33.30 -2.80
CA ASN A 367 -15.41 -33.55 -2.98
C ASN A 367 -14.76 -33.25 -4.35
N LEU A 368 -13.83 -32.29 -4.35
CA LEU A 368 -12.61 -32.29 -5.16
C LEU A 368 -11.47 -31.86 -4.23
N THR A 369 -10.40 -32.63 -4.28
CA THR A 369 -9.27 -32.67 -3.34
C THR A 369 -8.32 -31.49 -3.49
N ASN A 370 -7.74 -31.07 -2.35
CA ASN A 370 -6.70 -30.05 -2.20
C ASN A 370 -5.50 -30.28 -3.14
N SER A 371 -5.06 -29.20 -3.80
CA SER A 371 -3.66 -28.94 -4.10
C SER A 371 -3.36 -27.47 -3.87
N GLU A 372 -2.26 -27.20 -3.19
CA GLU A 372 -1.72 -25.88 -2.90
C GLU A 372 -1.33 -25.17 -4.22
N THR A 373 -1.56 -23.84 -4.28
CA THR A 373 -1.14 -22.90 -5.35
C THR A 373 -1.69 -23.07 -6.79
N GLY A 374 -2.86 -23.68 -7.00
CA GLY A 374 -3.42 -23.84 -8.35
C GLY A 374 -4.09 -22.59 -8.93
N GLU A 375 -3.49 -21.97 -9.95
CA GLU A 375 -4.19 -21.05 -10.85
C GLU A 375 -5.37 -21.80 -11.51
N PRO A 376 -6.62 -21.38 -11.27
CA PRO A 376 -7.78 -22.27 -11.44
C PRO A 376 -8.11 -22.65 -12.89
N PHE A 377 -7.41 -22.11 -13.88
CA PHE A 377 -7.76 -22.26 -15.30
C PHE A 377 -6.59 -22.71 -16.20
N GLY A 378 -5.36 -22.83 -15.70
CA GLY A 378 -4.20 -23.12 -16.55
C GLY A 378 -3.85 -21.98 -17.53
N PHE A 379 -4.27 -20.75 -17.23
CA PHE A 379 -3.98 -19.55 -18.00
C PHE A 379 -3.56 -18.42 -17.06
N THR A 380 -2.74 -17.50 -17.57
CA THR A 380 -2.46 -16.20 -16.94
C THR A 380 -2.87 -15.07 -17.87
N ALA A 381 -3.19 -13.91 -17.30
CA ALA A 381 -3.57 -12.74 -18.07
C ALA A 381 -2.95 -11.48 -17.47
N VAL A 382 -2.33 -10.66 -18.31
CA VAL A 382 -1.65 -9.42 -17.92
C VAL A 382 -2.17 -8.28 -18.76
N VAL A 383 -2.65 -7.22 -18.10
CA VAL A 383 -3.14 -6.00 -18.76
C VAL A 383 -1.96 -5.07 -19.01
N PHE A 384 -1.86 -4.56 -20.23
CA PHE A 384 -0.88 -3.57 -20.64
C PHE A 384 -1.60 -2.30 -21.06
N GLU A 385 -1.08 -1.17 -20.58
CA GLU A 385 -1.45 0.15 -21.05
C GLU A 385 -0.19 0.79 -21.64
N ASP A 386 -0.33 1.32 -22.85
CA ASP A 386 0.74 2.04 -23.54
C ASP A 386 0.25 3.46 -23.85
N GLN A 387 1.15 4.42 -23.91
CA GLN A 387 0.78 5.82 -24.14
C GLN A 387 0.31 6.08 -25.59
N GLU A 388 0.67 5.18 -26.52
CA GLU A 388 0.42 5.34 -27.95
C GLU A 388 -0.62 4.37 -28.52
N SER A 389 -1.12 3.42 -27.73
CA SER A 389 -2.07 2.40 -28.21
C SER A 389 -3.12 2.00 -27.18
N ALA A 390 -4.26 1.51 -27.68
CA ALA A 390 -5.35 1.05 -26.84
C ALA A 390 -4.88 -0.04 -25.87
N PRO A 391 -5.38 -0.05 -24.63
CA PRO A 391 -4.93 -1.00 -23.63
C PRO A 391 -5.35 -2.42 -24.05
N VAL A 392 -4.39 -3.34 -23.98
CA VAL A 392 -4.55 -4.72 -24.42
C VAL A 392 -4.32 -5.67 -23.25
N ILE A 393 -4.85 -6.88 -23.37
CA ILE A 393 -4.56 -7.96 -22.43
C ILE A 393 -3.83 -9.09 -23.15
N GLU A 394 -2.69 -9.50 -22.61
CA GLU A 394 -1.99 -10.70 -23.05
C GLU A 394 -2.46 -11.88 -22.21
N ILE A 395 -2.86 -12.95 -22.88
CA ILE A 395 -3.27 -14.20 -22.25
C ILE A 395 -2.21 -15.24 -22.59
N THR A 396 -1.67 -15.90 -21.57
CA THR A 396 -0.71 -17.00 -21.73
C THR A 396 -1.35 -18.31 -21.33
N ASP A 397 -1.30 -19.30 -22.21
CA ASP A 397 -1.74 -20.66 -21.96
C ASP A 397 -0.61 -21.46 -21.31
N LEU A 398 -0.85 -21.92 -20.08
CA LEU A 398 0.08 -22.75 -19.32
C LEU A 398 -0.20 -24.24 -19.49
N ARG A 399 -1.26 -24.61 -20.22
CA ARG A 399 -1.59 -26.00 -20.51
C ARG A 399 -0.64 -26.51 -21.60
N ASN A 400 -0.10 -27.70 -21.42
CA ASN A 400 0.80 -28.33 -22.38
C ASN A 400 0.02 -28.93 -23.57
N ILE A 401 -0.63 -28.09 -24.36
CA ILE A 401 -1.49 -28.48 -25.48
C ILE A 401 -0.76 -28.21 -26.80
N VAL A 402 -0.73 -29.22 -27.68
CA VAL A 402 -0.05 -29.13 -28.98
C VAL A 402 -0.99 -28.52 -30.03
N GLY A 403 -0.47 -27.63 -30.88
CA GLY A 403 -1.19 -27.10 -32.04
C GLY A 403 -1.89 -25.76 -31.83
N GLY A 404 -1.62 -25.04 -30.73
CA GLY A 404 -2.11 -23.69 -30.46
C GLY A 404 -1.01 -22.67 -30.20
N GLU A 405 -1.40 -21.38 -30.20
CA GLU A 405 -0.54 -20.30 -29.71
C GLU A 405 -0.45 -20.35 -28.18
N SER A 406 0.76 -20.22 -27.64
CA SER A 406 1.00 -20.23 -26.19
C SER A 406 0.74 -18.87 -25.53
N SER A 407 0.76 -17.79 -26.30
CA SER A 407 0.38 -16.45 -25.83
C SER A 407 -0.25 -15.66 -26.97
N TRP A 408 -1.29 -14.90 -26.68
CA TRP A 408 -1.96 -14.01 -27.63
C TRP A 408 -2.50 -12.76 -26.93
N LYS A 409 -2.81 -11.72 -27.72
CA LYS A 409 -3.33 -10.44 -27.22
C LYS A 409 -4.79 -10.24 -27.64
N GLU A 410 -5.59 -9.72 -26.73
CA GLU A 410 -6.99 -9.36 -26.97
C GLU A 410 -7.26 -7.91 -26.54
N SER A 411 -8.28 -7.29 -27.14
CA SER A 411 -8.77 -5.97 -26.73
C SER A 411 -9.51 -6.08 -25.39
N LEU A 412 -9.37 -5.06 -24.55
CA LEU A 412 -10.09 -5.00 -23.29
C LEU A 412 -11.54 -4.56 -23.50
N LYS A 413 -12.47 -5.25 -22.84
CA LYS A 413 -13.88 -4.86 -22.77
C LYS A 413 -14.22 -4.29 -21.40
N CYS A 414 -14.93 -3.17 -21.38
CA CYS A 414 -15.41 -2.56 -20.15
C CYS A 414 -16.36 -3.50 -19.41
N LEU A 415 -16.09 -3.76 -18.13
CA LEU A 415 -16.94 -4.62 -17.31
C LEU A 415 -18.31 -4.00 -16.96
N ALA A 416 -18.48 -2.69 -17.17
CA ALA A 416 -19.71 -1.97 -16.87
C ALA A 416 -20.62 -1.81 -18.10
N CYS A 417 -20.08 -1.38 -19.26
CA CYS A 417 -20.87 -1.15 -20.47
C CYS A 417 -20.66 -2.19 -21.59
N GLY A 418 -19.63 -3.04 -21.50
CA GLY A 418 -19.31 -4.07 -22.49
C GLY A 418 -18.61 -3.58 -23.76
N GLU A 419 -18.40 -2.27 -23.91
CA GLU A 419 -17.69 -1.69 -25.05
C GLU A 419 -16.17 -1.88 -24.93
N ASP A 420 -15.48 -1.88 -26.06
CA ASP A 420 -14.03 -1.95 -26.10
C ASP A 420 -13.40 -0.68 -25.51
N ILE A 421 -12.39 -0.86 -24.67
CA ILE A 421 -11.60 0.23 -24.09
C ILE A 421 -10.57 0.65 -25.15
N GLN A 422 -10.44 1.96 -25.38
CA GLN A 422 -9.60 2.55 -26.42
C GLN A 422 -8.59 3.53 -25.86
#